data_AF-A0A1G2DEA3-F1
#
_entry.id   AF-A0A1G2DEA3-F1
#
_cell.length_a   1.000
_cell.length_b   1.000
_cell.length_c   1.000
_cell.angle_alpha   90.00
_cell.angle_beta   90.00
_cell.angle_gamma   90.00
#
_symmetry.space_group_name_H-M   'P 1'
#
loop_
_entity.id
_entity.type
_entity.pdbx_description
1 polymer ?
#
loop_
_entity_poly.entity_id
_entity_poly.type
_entity_poly.pdbx_seq_one_letter_code
_entity_poly.pdbx_strand_id
1 'polypeptide(L)'
;MNLKSKPLILVSIIAAVIIIAGVGFWYWSKNKQSSRSEEASSLGGQIFDKTQNPLEGQVPDANPFKNQKNPLDSIYQNPFE
;
A
#
# COMPACT_ATOMS: atom_id res chain seq x y z
N MET A 1 34.12 43.57 21.30
CA MET A 1 33.06 42.60 20.92
C MET A 1 31.83 42.85 21.79
N ASN A 2 30.74 43.30 21.18
CA ASN A 2 29.52 43.71 21.87
C ASN A 2 28.78 42.46 22.41
N LEU A 3 28.68 42.28 23.73
CA LEU A 3 28.19 41.02 24.33
C LEU A 3 26.67 40.81 24.20
N LYS A 4 25.90 41.82 23.78
CA LYS A 4 24.44 41.71 23.58
C LYS A 4 24.03 40.92 22.33
N SER A 5 24.92 40.77 21.33
CA SER A 5 24.61 40.00 20.12
C SER A 5 24.83 38.49 20.28
N LYS A 6 25.56 38.05 21.32
CA LYS A 6 25.85 36.64 21.59
C LYS A 6 24.58 35.77 21.74
N PRO A 7 23.55 36.16 22.52
CA PRO A 7 22.31 35.39 22.60
C PRO A 7 21.52 35.41 21.28
N LEU A 8 21.51 36.54 20.55
CA LEU A 8 20.84 36.65 19.25
C LEU A 8 21.49 35.75 18.17
N ILE A 9 22.82 35.71 18.14
CA ILE A 9 23.59 34.84 17.25
C ILE A 9 23.33 33.36 17.60
N LEU A 10 23.28 33.01 18.89
CA LEU A 10 22.97 31.64 19.33
C LEU A 10 21.57 31.20 18.88
N VAL A 11 20.56 32.05 19.07
CA VAL A 11 19.18 31.78 18.65
C VAL A 11 19.09 31.61 17.13
N SER A 12 19.79 32.45 16.37
CA SER A 12 19.84 32.34 14.91
C SER A 12 20.45 31.01 14.43
N ILE A 13 21.50 30.52 15.11
CA ILE A 13 22.14 29.24 14.77
C ILE A 13 21.20 28.08 15.08
N ILE A 14 20.54 28.09 16.25
CA ILE A 14 19.59 27.04 16.63
C ILE A 14 18.41 26.98 15.65
N ALA A 15 17.87 28.13 15.26
CA ALA A 15 16.80 28.20 14.28
C ALA A 15 17.22 27.62 12.92
N ALA A 16 18.43 27.94 12.45
CA ALA A 16 18.96 27.39 11.20
C ALA A 16 19.11 25.85 11.26
N VAL A 17 19.60 25.31 12.38
CA VAL A 17 19.74 23.86 12.57
C VAL A 17 18.39 23.14 12.55
N ILE A 18 17.37 23.71 13.20
CA ILE A 18 16.01 23.15 13.21
C ILE A 18 15.43 23.11 11.79
N ILE A 19 15.64 24.18 11.01
CA ILE A 19 15.17 24.25 9.62
C ILE A 19 15.87 23.19 8.76
N ILE A 20 17.19 23.07 8.87
CA ILE A 20 17.96 22.07 8.10
C ILE A 20 17.55 20.65 8.49
N ALA A 21 17.37 20.38 9.78
CA ALA A 21 16.91 19.07 10.26
C ALA A 21 15.49 18.76 9.79
N GLY A 22 14.58 19.74 9.81
CA GLY A 22 13.20 19.58 9.32
C GLY A 22 13.13 19.31 7.82
N VAL A 23 13.88 20.06 7.01
CA VAL A 23 13.94 19.85 5.55
C VAL A 23 14.61 18.52 5.21
N GLY A 24 15.69 18.17 5.90
CA GLY A 24 16.36 16.87 5.73
C GLY A 24 15.47 15.69 6.10
N PHE A 25 14.73 15.79 7.21
CA PHE A 25 13.76 14.78 7.62
C PHE A 25 12.60 14.65 6.62
N TRP A 26 12.06 15.77 6.12
CA TRP A 26 10.99 15.75 5.13
C TRP A 26 11.44 15.10 3.81
N TYR A 27 12.64 15.44 3.34
CA TYR A 27 13.23 14.84 2.14
C TYR A 27 13.47 13.34 2.31
N TRP A 28 14.03 12.92 3.44
CA TRP A 28 14.23 11.50 3.75
C TRP A 28 12.91 10.74 3.90
N SER A 29 11.91 11.36 4.54
CA SER A 29 10.59 10.75 4.72
C SER A 29 9.87 10.52 3.40
N LYS A 30 10.02 11.41 2.40
CA LYS A 30 9.47 11.18 1.06
C LYS A 30 10.07 9.95 0.38
N ASN A 31 11.36 9.69 0.58
CA ASN A 31 12.02 8.52 -0.02
C ASN A 31 11.53 7.18 0.56
N LYS A 32 11.04 7.15 1.81
CA LYS A 32 10.49 5.93 2.42
C LYS A 32 9.10 5.54 1.94
N GLN A 33 8.38 6.45 1.28
CA GLN A 33 7.04 6.16 0.78
C GLN A 33 7.07 5.38 -0.54
N SER A 34 8.22 5.33 -1.22
CA SER A 34 8.40 4.62 -2.48
C SER A 34 8.55 3.10 -2.33
N SER A 35 8.83 2.60 -1.12
CA SER A 35 9.02 1.16 -0.86
C SER A 35 7.75 0.43 -0.40
N ARG A 36 6.60 1.12 -0.31
CA ARG A 36 5.28 0.47 -0.12
C ARG A 36 4.64 0.00 -1.45
N SER A 37 5.28 0.27 -2.59
CA SER A 37 4.79 -0.08 -3.92
C SER A 37 5.47 -1.30 -4.55
N GLU A 38 6.29 -2.05 -3.81
CA GLU A 38 6.91 -3.27 -4.34
C GLU A 38 5.96 -4.48 -4.39
N GLU A 39 4.85 -4.47 -3.64
CA GLU A 39 3.77 -5.45 -3.84
C GLU A 39 3.00 -5.25 -5.15
N ALA A 40 3.12 -4.07 -5.79
CA ALA A 40 2.40 -3.72 -7.01
C ALA A 40 3.18 -4.02 -8.32
N SER A 41 4.42 -4.51 -8.25
CA SER A 41 5.26 -4.73 -9.45
C SER A 41 5.82 -6.15 -9.60
N SER A 42 5.18 -7.13 -8.98
CA SER A 42 5.39 -8.53 -9.34
C SER A 42 4.87 -8.77 -10.76
N LEU A 43 5.65 -9.46 -11.61
CA LEU A 43 5.21 -9.89 -12.94
C LEU A 43 3.88 -10.65 -12.86
N GLY A 44 3.68 -11.43 -11.79
CA GLY A 44 2.43 -12.14 -11.52
C GLY A 44 1.24 -11.20 -11.27
N GLY A 45 1.44 -10.11 -10.51
CA GLY A 45 0.40 -9.10 -10.28
C GLY A 45 0.01 -8.38 -11.57
N GLN A 46 1.00 -7.99 -12.38
CA GLN A 46 0.75 -7.32 -13.66
C GLN A 46 0.03 -8.22 -14.68
N ILE A 47 0.32 -9.53 -14.69
CA ILE A 47 -0.39 -10.50 -15.54
C ILE A 47 -1.82 -10.66 -15.01
N PHE A 48 -1.98 -10.90 -13.71
CA PHE A 48 -3.28 -11.08 -13.08
C PHE A 48 -4.23 -9.91 -13.38
N ASP A 49 -3.77 -8.67 -13.19
CA ASP A 49 -4.56 -7.46 -13.45
C ASP A 49 -4.95 -7.31 -14.93
N LYS A 50 -4.06 -7.69 -15.86
CA LYS A 50 -4.32 -7.64 -17.31
C LYS A 50 -5.20 -8.78 -17.81
N THR A 51 -5.23 -9.91 -17.11
CA THR A 51 -5.99 -11.11 -17.50
C THR A 51 -7.34 -11.23 -16.80
N GLN A 52 -7.76 -10.22 -16.03
CA GLN A 52 -9.11 -10.21 -15.44
C GLN A 52 -10.17 -10.34 -16.54
N ASN A 53 -11.24 -11.05 -16.23
CA ASN A 53 -12.32 -11.30 -17.18
C ASN A 53 -13.00 -9.96 -17.54
N PRO A 54 -12.90 -9.46 -18.79
CA PRO A 54 -13.45 -8.16 -19.17
C PRO A 54 -14.98 -8.10 -19.11
N LEU A 55 -15.62 -9.26 -18.99
CA LEU A 55 -17.07 -9.41 -18.88
C LEU A 55 -17.53 -9.72 -17.46
N GLU A 56 -16.65 -9.63 -16.47
CA GLU A 56 -17.02 -9.81 -15.06
C GLU A 56 -18.16 -8.86 -14.68
N GLY A 57 -19.26 -9.43 -14.17
CA GLY A 57 -20.49 -8.70 -13.83
C GLY A 57 -21.36 -8.25 -15.01
N GLN A 58 -20.90 -8.38 -16.26
CA GLN A 58 -21.68 -8.03 -17.46
C GLN A 58 -22.43 -9.23 -18.05
N VAL A 59 -21.94 -10.44 -17.82
CA VAL A 59 -22.65 -11.66 -18.21
C VAL A 59 -23.63 -12.07 -17.12
N PRO A 60 -24.89 -12.37 -17.48
CA PRO A 60 -25.80 -12.99 -16.53
C PRO A 60 -25.20 -14.31 -16.09
N ASP A 61 -25.51 -14.66 -14.85
CA ASP A 61 -25.08 -15.89 -14.25
C ASP A 61 -25.69 -17.08 -14.98
N ALA A 62 -24.92 -17.69 -15.87
CA ALA A 62 -25.39 -18.75 -16.75
C ALA A 62 -25.36 -20.13 -16.09
N ASN A 63 -24.96 -20.24 -14.82
CA ASN A 63 -24.91 -21.53 -14.14
C ASN A 63 -26.34 -21.94 -13.73
N PRO A 64 -26.93 -22.95 -14.39
CA PRO A 64 -28.32 -23.35 -14.15
C PRO A 64 -28.50 -24.08 -12.81
N PHE A 65 -27.41 -24.43 -12.13
CA PHE A 65 -27.41 -25.21 -10.90
C PHE A 65 -27.12 -24.39 -9.64
N LYS A 66 -26.98 -23.06 -9.72
CA LYS A 66 -26.62 -22.25 -8.55
C LYS A 66 -27.61 -22.29 -7.40
N ASN A 67 -28.89 -22.51 -7.72
CA ASN A 67 -29.95 -22.63 -6.73
C ASN A 67 -30.28 -24.10 -6.40
N GLN A 68 -29.53 -25.05 -6.96
CA GLN A 68 -29.71 -26.47 -6.71
C GLN A 68 -28.63 -26.95 -5.74
N LYS A 69 -29.05 -27.55 -4.63
CA LYS A 69 -28.14 -28.27 -3.74
C LYS A 69 -27.57 -29.48 -4.49
N ASN A 70 -26.26 -29.71 -4.38
CA ASN A 70 -25.66 -30.86 -5.03
C ASN A 70 -26.28 -32.13 -4.43
N PRO A 71 -26.86 -33.04 -5.24
CA PRO A 71 -27.56 -34.21 -4.75
C PRO A 71 -26.64 -35.18 -3.99
N LEU A 72 -25.33 -35.05 -4.13
CA LEU A 72 -24.33 -35.81 -3.40
C LEU A 72 -23.95 -35.17 -2.05
N ASP A 73 -24.35 -33.93 -1.76
CA ASP A 73 -24.00 -33.25 -0.50
C ASP A 73 -24.55 -33.98 0.74
N SER A 74 -25.57 -34.82 0.58
CA SER A 74 -26.15 -35.63 1.67
C SER A 74 -25.46 -36.98 1.86
N ILE A 75 -24.64 -37.43 0.90
CA ILE A 75 -24.04 -38.78 0.87
C ILE A 75 -22.50 -38.69 0.90
N TYR A 76 -21.94 -37.59 0.41
CA TYR A 76 -20.51 -37.36 0.34
C TYR A 76 -19.98 -36.85 1.68
N GLN A 77 -19.10 -37.65 2.30
CA GLN A 77 -18.26 -37.25 3.42
C GLN A 77 -16.83 -37.10 2.89
N ASN A 78 -16.19 -35.95 3.10
CA ASN A 78 -14.79 -35.78 2.74
C ASN A 78 -13.93 -36.75 3.59
N PRO A 79 -13.16 -37.68 2.98
CA PRO A 79 -12.39 -38.68 3.72
C PRO A 79 -11.14 -38.12 4.40
N PHE A 80 -10.83 -36.84 4.20
CA PHE A 80 -9.70 -36.13 4.79
C PHE A 80 -10.13 -35.07 5.81
N GLU A 81 -11.42 -34.97 6.11
CA GLU A 81 -11.98 -34.19 7.22
C GLU A 81 -12.21 -35.04 8.47
#